data_AF-A0AAQ4CQD7-F1
#
_entry.id   AF-A0AAQ4CQD7-F1
#
_cell.length_a   1.000
_cell.length_b   1.000
_cell.length_c   1.000
_cell.angle_alpha   90.00
_cell.angle_beta   90.00
_cell.angle_gamma   90.00
#
_symmetry.space_group_name_H-M   'P 1'
#
loop_
_entity.id
_entity.type
_entity.pdbx_description
1 polymer ?
#
loop_
_entity_poly.entity_id
_entity_poly.type
_entity_poly.pdbx_seq_one_letter_code
_entity_poly.pdbx_strand_id
1 'polypeptide(L)'
;MGSMCKIFDPYPKDSREYFYDNEEILNDVEKLLQGKFWPLILGPKRVGKTSIAKIVSKELNGLFIDASGIKSLKEFGNLLLNNLYVSRLQIDLKLFRIEIQKRPVMGIQNLLAKLDDTIIVIDEVQNITTPWFISVLSTAYNTSNVRFAFTGSMIGLSKVLTGESKGKKIGFQFKGRPIVKIEVSPFDDKKSEEFLKYGMRKCNIEINEEEIYDAIKTYRGIVGWLTYYGNFRSLGYSHEKAKEMVNEIAKSIIADEIKQFGELERAILKSLSITKEINWTDLKKITESLTGRKIEDWSFNHALEQLIAARLVSKKNSGYSLIDPMYYLIKKIL
;
A
#
# COMPACT_ATOMS: atom_id res chain seq x y z
N MET A 1 -5.56 -14.21 -30.49
CA MET A 1 -5.45 -13.16 -29.47
C MET A 1 -4.08 -13.29 -28.83
N GLY A 2 -3.20 -12.31 -29.00
CA GLY A 2 -1.88 -12.33 -28.38
C GLY A 2 -2.02 -12.41 -26.86
N SER A 3 -1.20 -13.24 -26.22
CA SER A 3 -1.16 -13.35 -24.76
C SER A 3 -0.96 -11.96 -24.15
N MET A 4 -1.86 -11.55 -23.26
CA MET A 4 -1.76 -10.27 -22.55
C MET A 4 -0.38 -10.15 -21.89
N CYS A 5 0.31 -9.03 -22.10
CA CYS A 5 1.66 -8.88 -21.54
C CYS A 5 1.60 -8.84 -20.01
N LYS A 6 2.19 -9.86 -19.37
CA LYS A 6 2.12 -10.01 -17.92
C LYS A 6 2.96 -9.01 -17.14
N ILE A 7 4.02 -8.42 -17.73
CA ILE A 7 4.80 -7.35 -17.08
C ILE A 7 3.93 -6.11 -16.86
N PHE A 8 3.19 -5.73 -17.90
CA PHE A 8 2.27 -4.60 -17.86
C PHE A 8 0.83 -5.01 -17.53
N ASP A 9 0.63 -6.11 -16.80
CA ASP A 9 -0.67 -6.44 -16.25
C ASP A 9 -1.07 -5.39 -15.19
N PRO A 10 -2.18 -4.66 -15.32
CA PRO A 10 -2.58 -3.67 -14.32
C PRO A 10 -2.93 -4.29 -12.96
N TYR A 11 -3.20 -5.61 -12.89
CA TYR A 11 -3.45 -6.30 -11.65
C TYR A 11 -2.14 -6.55 -10.85
N PRO A 12 -2.23 -6.65 -9.50
CA PRO A 12 -1.07 -7.01 -8.68
C PRO A 12 -0.50 -8.36 -9.10
N LYS A 13 0.83 -8.41 -9.29
CA LYS A 13 1.56 -9.59 -9.75
C LYS A 13 1.54 -10.67 -8.67
N ASP A 14 1.53 -11.92 -9.10
CA ASP A 14 1.50 -13.11 -8.24
C ASP A 14 2.65 -14.09 -8.53
N SER A 15 3.66 -13.65 -9.30
CA SER A 15 4.86 -14.41 -9.64
C SER A 15 6.06 -13.49 -9.79
N ARG A 16 7.23 -13.92 -9.31
CA ARG A 16 8.52 -13.22 -9.49
C ARG A 16 8.85 -12.95 -10.95
N GLU A 17 8.56 -13.90 -11.83
CA GLU A 17 8.83 -13.79 -13.27
C GLU A 17 8.27 -12.49 -13.88
N TYR A 18 7.16 -11.99 -13.33
CA TYR A 18 6.45 -10.81 -13.83
C TYR A 18 6.61 -9.57 -12.96
N PHE A 19 7.48 -9.62 -11.95
CA PHE A 19 7.67 -8.55 -10.98
C PHE A 19 9.08 -7.96 -11.08
N TYR A 20 9.18 -6.78 -11.69
CA TYR A 20 10.45 -6.13 -11.99
C TYR A 20 11.15 -5.58 -10.73
N ASP A 21 12.46 -5.83 -10.65
CA ASP A 21 13.47 -5.15 -9.81
C ASP A 21 13.11 -4.95 -8.32
N ASN A 22 12.60 -6.03 -7.71
CA ASN A 22 12.32 -6.08 -6.28
C ASN A 22 12.72 -7.42 -5.66
N GLU A 23 13.67 -8.14 -6.27
CA GLU A 23 14.15 -9.42 -5.72
C GLU A 23 14.78 -9.24 -4.34
N GLU A 24 15.50 -8.13 -4.11
CA GLU A 24 16.05 -7.80 -2.79
C GLU A 24 14.94 -7.68 -1.74
N ILE A 25 13.88 -6.90 -2.03
CA ILE A 25 12.75 -6.72 -1.10
C ILE A 25 12.02 -8.04 -0.85
N LEU A 26 11.77 -8.83 -1.90
CA LEU A 26 11.14 -10.16 -1.75
C LEU A 26 12.00 -11.06 -0.86
N ASN A 27 13.30 -11.16 -1.16
CA ASN A 27 14.24 -11.98 -0.40
C ASN A 27 14.35 -11.52 1.06
N ASP A 28 14.30 -10.22 1.32
CA ASP A 28 14.37 -9.68 2.68
C ASP A 28 13.08 -9.98 3.47
N VAL A 29 11.90 -9.84 2.85
CA VAL A 29 10.62 -10.24 3.46
C VAL A 29 10.67 -11.74 3.82
N GLU A 30 11.13 -12.58 2.91
CA GLU A 30 11.23 -14.03 3.13
C GLU A 30 12.21 -14.39 4.24
N LYS A 31 13.42 -13.81 4.24
CA LYS A 31 14.42 -14.02 5.30
C LYS A 31 13.88 -13.59 6.66
N LEU A 32 13.17 -12.46 6.72
CA LEU A 32 12.56 -11.98 7.96
C LEU A 32 11.49 -12.95 8.46
N LEU A 33 10.62 -13.42 7.58
CA LEU A 33 9.63 -14.45 7.92
C LEU A 33 10.32 -15.73 8.40
N GLN A 34 11.32 -16.25 7.70
CA GLN A 34 12.09 -17.44 8.13
C GLN A 34 12.76 -17.24 9.51
N GLY A 35 13.25 -16.02 9.78
CA GLY A 35 13.80 -15.62 11.07
C GLY A 35 12.75 -15.35 12.17
N LYS A 36 11.47 -15.62 11.92
CA LYS A 36 10.32 -15.35 12.81
C LYS A 36 10.08 -13.87 13.13
N PHE A 37 10.62 -12.96 12.30
CA PHE A 37 10.24 -11.55 12.31
C PHE A 37 8.95 -11.34 11.52
N TRP A 38 8.22 -10.28 11.85
CA TRP A 38 6.98 -9.89 11.18
C TRP A 38 7.20 -8.65 10.31
N PRO A 39 7.52 -8.82 9.01
CA PRO A 39 7.79 -7.69 8.15
C PRO A 39 6.54 -6.82 7.93
N LEU A 40 6.72 -5.50 8.02
CA LEU A 40 5.72 -4.49 7.70
C LEU A 40 6.19 -3.72 6.46
N ILE A 41 5.61 -4.05 5.32
CA ILE A 41 5.90 -3.49 4.00
C ILE A 41 5.14 -2.17 3.86
N LEU A 42 5.86 -1.06 3.90
CA LEU A 42 5.31 0.29 3.82
C LEU A 42 5.67 0.94 2.51
N GLY A 43 4.78 1.75 1.95
CA GLY A 43 5.04 2.42 0.68
C GLY A 43 3.84 3.26 0.26
N PRO A 44 4.04 4.26 -0.61
CA PRO A 44 2.93 4.96 -1.26
C PRO A 44 1.98 3.96 -1.95
N LYS A 45 0.80 4.43 -2.35
CA LYS A 45 -0.09 3.59 -3.15
C LYS A 45 0.55 3.30 -4.52
N ARG A 46 0.18 2.17 -5.13
CA ARG A 46 0.60 1.79 -6.50
C ARG A 46 2.11 1.54 -6.71
N VAL A 47 2.90 1.36 -5.65
CA VAL A 47 4.34 1.02 -5.75
C VAL A 47 4.65 -0.49 -5.77
N GLY A 48 3.63 -1.36 -5.71
CA GLY A 48 3.81 -2.81 -5.82
C GLY A 48 3.73 -3.61 -4.50
N LYS A 49 3.34 -3.00 -3.38
CA LYS A 49 3.21 -3.68 -2.07
C LYS A 49 2.33 -4.94 -2.11
N THR A 50 1.13 -4.84 -2.70
CA THR A 50 0.22 -5.98 -2.87
C THR A 50 0.84 -7.09 -3.70
N SER A 51 1.62 -6.75 -4.74
CA SER A 51 2.34 -7.75 -5.55
C SER A 51 3.38 -8.49 -4.70
N ILE A 52 4.18 -7.77 -3.91
CA ILE A 52 5.15 -8.35 -2.96
C ILE A 52 4.43 -9.31 -2.00
N ALA A 53 3.34 -8.86 -1.39
CA ALA A 53 2.54 -9.65 -0.46
C ALA A 53 1.99 -10.94 -1.10
N LYS A 54 1.45 -10.86 -2.32
CA LYS A 54 0.95 -12.03 -3.05
C LYS A 54 2.06 -13.02 -3.41
N ILE A 55 3.19 -12.52 -3.92
CA ILE A 55 4.33 -13.35 -4.33
C ILE A 55 4.88 -14.10 -3.12
N VAL A 56 5.22 -13.40 -2.03
CA VAL A 56 5.76 -14.00 -0.81
C VAL A 56 4.77 -15.00 -0.21
N SER A 57 3.48 -14.65 -0.16
CA SER A 57 2.46 -15.58 0.33
C SER A 57 2.44 -16.87 -0.49
N LYS A 58 2.53 -16.78 -1.82
CA LYS A 58 2.48 -17.95 -2.70
C LYS A 58 3.75 -18.80 -2.59
N GLU A 59 4.93 -18.17 -2.59
CA GLU A 59 6.22 -18.86 -2.55
C GLU A 59 6.48 -19.57 -1.22
N LEU A 60 5.96 -19.02 -0.12
CA LEU A 60 6.05 -19.62 1.20
C LEU A 60 4.83 -20.48 1.57
N ASN A 61 3.93 -20.79 0.62
CA ASN A 61 2.68 -21.52 0.86
C ASN A 61 1.84 -20.93 2.01
N GLY A 62 1.90 -19.60 2.19
CA GLY A 62 1.14 -18.84 3.16
C GLY A 62 -0.24 -18.39 2.67
N LEU A 63 -1.03 -17.85 3.59
CA LEU A 63 -2.35 -17.28 3.33
C LEU A 63 -2.25 -15.79 3.02
N PHE A 64 -2.80 -15.38 1.88
CA PHE A 64 -2.95 -13.97 1.54
C PHE A 64 -4.35 -13.49 1.96
N ILE A 65 -4.40 -12.41 2.73
CA ILE A 65 -5.63 -11.79 3.24
C ILE A 65 -5.66 -10.32 2.82
N ASP A 66 -6.59 -9.96 1.94
CA ASP A 66 -6.84 -8.55 1.58
C ASP A 66 -7.78 -7.91 2.61
N ALA A 67 -7.26 -6.92 3.36
CA ALA A 67 -8.03 -6.21 4.37
C ALA A 67 -8.78 -4.97 3.86
N SER A 68 -8.69 -4.64 2.57
CA SER A 68 -9.28 -3.42 1.98
C SER A 68 -10.79 -3.32 2.16
N GLY A 69 -11.50 -4.45 2.20
CA GLY A 69 -12.96 -4.52 2.36
C GLY A 69 -13.44 -4.86 3.77
N ILE A 70 -12.54 -5.03 4.75
CA ILE A 70 -12.88 -5.57 6.07
C ILE A 70 -13.27 -4.44 7.02
N LYS A 71 -14.45 -4.55 7.61
CA LYS A 71 -15.01 -3.54 8.53
C LYS A 71 -14.97 -3.94 10.00
N SER A 72 -14.69 -5.22 10.29
CA SER A 72 -14.69 -5.73 11.65
C SER A 72 -13.75 -6.91 11.84
N LEU A 73 -13.33 -7.15 13.09
CA LEU A 73 -12.60 -8.37 13.45
C LEU A 73 -13.38 -9.65 13.15
N LYS A 74 -14.71 -9.59 13.23
CA LYS A 74 -15.56 -10.73 12.89
C LYS A 74 -15.43 -11.10 11.40
N GLU A 75 -15.45 -10.11 10.52
CA GLU A 75 -15.22 -10.32 9.07
C GLU A 75 -13.81 -10.84 8.82
N PHE A 76 -12.79 -10.26 9.47
CA PHE A 76 -11.41 -10.75 9.39
C PHE A 76 -11.30 -12.23 9.79
N GLY A 77 -11.86 -12.61 10.95
CA GLY A 77 -11.81 -13.99 11.43
C GLY A 77 -12.53 -14.96 10.49
N ASN A 78 -13.67 -14.58 9.92
CA ASN A 78 -14.38 -15.40 8.94
C ASN A 78 -13.57 -15.56 7.64
N LEU A 79 -12.92 -14.50 7.16
CA LEU A 79 -12.06 -14.55 5.97
C LEU A 79 -10.85 -15.46 6.20
N LEU A 80 -10.23 -15.36 7.38
CA LEU A 80 -9.11 -16.21 7.78
C LEU A 80 -9.52 -17.69 7.82
N LEU A 81 -10.67 -18.01 8.44
CA LEU A 81 -11.25 -19.36 8.42
C LEU A 81 -11.47 -19.87 7.00
N ASN A 82 -12.12 -19.08 6.14
CA ASN A 82 -12.45 -19.50 4.79
C ASN A 82 -11.20 -19.83 3.95
N ASN A 83 -10.10 -19.07 4.12
CA ASN A 83 -8.84 -19.36 3.43
C ASN A 83 -8.14 -20.61 3.98
N LEU A 84 -8.28 -20.90 5.28
CA LEU A 84 -7.79 -22.14 5.89
C LEU A 84 -8.56 -23.39 5.43
N TYR A 85 -9.88 -23.28 5.26
CA TYR A 85 -10.72 -24.38 4.73
C TYR A 85 -10.24 -24.87 3.37
N VAL A 86 -9.81 -23.95 2.49
CA VAL A 86 -9.29 -24.26 1.15
C VAL A 86 -7.91 -24.92 1.22
N SER A 87 -7.15 -24.67 2.30
CA SER A 87 -5.74 -25.06 2.45
C SER A 87 -5.50 -26.45 3.09
N ARG A 88 -6.52 -27.34 3.10
CA ARG A 88 -6.44 -28.75 3.56
C ARG A 88 -6.11 -29.01 5.04
N LEU A 89 -6.33 -28.05 5.95
CA LEU A 89 -6.19 -28.31 7.39
C LEU A 89 -7.43 -29.03 7.95
N GLN A 90 -7.26 -30.22 8.53
CA GLN A 90 -8.30 -31.01 9.21
C GLN A 90 -8.66 -30.42 10.60
N ILE A 91 -8.95 -29.13 10.66
CA ILE A 91 -9.42 -28.47 11.87
C ILE A 91 -10.96 -28.56 11.87
N ASP A 92 -11.59 -28.81 13.02
CA ASP A 92 -13.04 -28.62 13.17
C ASP A 92 -13.37 -27.12 13.19
N LEU A 93 -13.28 -26.53 12.01
CA LEU A 93 -13.45 -25.11 11.75
C LEU A 93 -14.89 -24.64 12.02
N LYS A 94 -15.86 -25.56 12.20
CA LYS A 94 -17.24 -25.21 12.59
C LYS A 94 -17.28 -24.61 13.99
N LEU A 95 -16.52 -25.16 14.94
CA LEU A 95 -16.43 -24.63 16.29
C LEU A 95 -15.86 -23.20 16.27
N PHE A 96 -14.74 -23.00 15.57
CA PHE A 96 -14.11 -21.69 15.42
C PHE A 96 -15.02 -20.68 14.73
N ARG A 97 -15.80 -21.10 13.73
CA ARG A 97 -16.79 -20.24 13.10
C ARG A 97 -17.82 -19.74 14.12
N ILE A 98 -18.32 -20.60 15.01
CA ILE A 98 -19.26 -20.20 16.08
C ILE A 98 -18.57 -19.25 17.07
N GLU A 99 -17.34 -19.54 17.47
CA GLU A 99 -16.58 -18.69 18.37
C GLU A 99 -16.33 -17.30 17.78
N ILE A 100 -15.88 -17.21 16.53
CA ILE A 100 -15.63 -15.92 15.85
C ILE A 100 -16.92 -15.12 15.72
N GLN A 101 -18.06 -15.77 15.51
CA GLN A 101 -19.36 -15.09 15.41
C GLN A 101 -19.79 -14.47 16.74
N LYS A 102 -19.54 -15.14 17.88
CA LYS A 102 -19.96 -14.71 19.22
C LYS A 102 -18.91 -13.86 19.94
N ARG A 103 -17.63 -14.22 19.82
CA ARG A 103 -16.48 -13.63 20.51
C ARG A 103 -15.29 -13.53 19.55
N PRO A 104 -15.29 -12.55 18.62
CA PRO A 104 -14.31 -12.46 17.53
C PRO A 104 -12.85 -12.53 17.98
N VAL A 105 -12.48 -11.78 19.03
CA VAL A 105 -11.10 -11.74 19.54
C VAL A 105 -10.64 -13.12 20.02
N MET A 106 -11.42 -13.74 20.92
CA MET A 106 -11.09 -15.08 21.45
C MET A 106 -11.11 -16.14 20.35
N GLY A 107 -12.12 -16.12 19.47
CA GLY A 107 -12.24 -17.10 18.40
C GLY A 107 -11.05 -17.05 17.43
N ILE A 108 -10.56 -15.86 17.09
CA ILE A 108 -9.35 -15.72 16.26
C ILE A 108 -8.10 -16.17 17.04
N GLN A 109 -7.96 -15.79 18.31
CA GLN A 109 -6.82 -16.22 19.13
C GLN A 109 -6.74 -17.74 19.25
N ASN A 110 -7.87 -18.40 19.53
CA ASN A 110 -7.97 -19.85 19.62
C ASN A 110 -7.67 -20.52 18.27
N LEU A 111 -8.17 -19.94 17.17
CA LEU A 111 -7.87 -20.42 15.82
C LEU A 111 -6.38 -20.37 15.53
N LEU A 112 -5.75 -19.21 15.73
CA LEU A 112 -4.32 -19.00 15.48
C LEU A 112 -3.46 -19.91 16.37
N ALA A 113 -3.84 -20.15 17.63
CA ALA A 113 -3.13 -21.06 18.53
C ALA A 113 -3.17 -22.54 18.09
N LYS A 114 -4.09 -22.91 17.19
CA LYS A 114 -4.16 -24.26 16.58
C LYS A 114 -3.44 -24.35 15.23
N LEU A 115 -3.00 -23.24 14.68
CA LEU A 115 -2.22 -23.24 13.45
C LEU A 115 -0.75 -23.51 13.80
N ASP A 116 -0.15 -24.43 13.05
CA ASP A 116 1.28 -24.70 13.13
C ASP A 116 2.06 -23.60 12.39
N ASP A 117 3.09 -23.98 11.62
CA ASP A 117 4.04 -23.10 10.94
C ASP A 117 3.44 -22.29 9.77
N THR A 118 2.32 -21.60 10.02
CA THR A 118 1.51 -20.91 9.02
C THR A 118 1.99 -19.47 8.85
N ILE A 119 2.16 -19.06 7.60
CA ILE A 119 2.40 -17.66 7.24
C ILE A 119 1.08 -17.02 6.83
N ILE A 120 0.79 -15.84 7.38
CA ILE A 120 -0.38 -15.04 7.06
C ILE A 120 0.08 -13.66 6.61
N VAL A 121 -0.13 -13.35 5.34
CA VAL A 121 0.19 -12.05 4.75
C VAL A 121 -1.09 -11.22 4.69
N ILE A 122 -1.13 -10.09 5.39
CA ILE A 122 -2.29 -9.20 5.46
C ILE A 122 -2.01 -7.92 4.67
N ASP A 123 -2.70 -7.73 3.56
CA ASP A 123 -2.62 -6.55 2.71
C ASP A 123 -3.51 -5.42 3.26
N GLU A 124 -3.03 -4.18 3.22
CA GLU A 124 -3.74 -2.98 3.68
C GLU A 124 -4.25 -3.09 5.14
N VAL A 125 -3.39 -3.59 6.04
CA VAL A 125 -3.74 -3.92 7.44
C VAL A 125 -4.25 -2.73 8.25
N GLN A 126 -4.00 -1.49 7.81
CA GLN A 126 -4.53 -0.29 8.48
C GLN A 126 -6.07 -0.31 8.58
N ASN A 127 -6.77 -0.99 7.66
CA ASN A 127 -8.23 -1.07 7.67
C ASN A 127 -8.79 -1.89 8.85
N ILE A 128 -7.99 -2.79 9.41
CA ILE A 128 -8.39 -3.64 10.56
C ILE A 128 -7.63 -3.32 11.84
N THR A 129 -6.74 -2.32 11.81
CA THR A 129 -5.89 -1.97 12.94
C THR A 129 -6.68 -1.30 14.04
N THR A 130 -7.07 -2.11 15.02
CA THR A 130 -7.82 -1.69 16.22
C THR A 130 -7.11 -2.22 17.47
N PRO A 131 -7.36 -1.68 18.68
CA PRO A 131 -6.79 -2.21 19.92
C PRO A 131 -7.06 -3.72 20.09
N TRP A 132 -8.22 -4.18 19.63
CA TRP A 132 -8.62 -5.58 19.65
C TRP A 132 -7.78 -6.44 18.69
N PHE A 133 -7.50 -5.95 17.48
CA PHE A 133 -6.61 -6.63 16.54
C PHE A 133 -5.18 -6.71 17.07
N ILE A 134 -4.70 -5.62 17.70
CA ILE A 134 -3.40 -5.61 18.40
C ILE A 134 -3.37 -6.67 19.51
N SER A 135 -4.45 -6.84 20.27
CA SER A 135 -4.57 -7.92 21.27
C SER A 135 -4.51 -9.32 20.65
N VAL A 136 -5.15 -9.54 19.49
CA VAL A 136 -5.05 -10.80 18.73
C VAL A 136 -3.59 -11.09 18.35
N LEU A 137 -2.91 -10.13 17.73
CA LEU A 137 -1.51 -10.29 17.32
C LEU A 137 -0.59 -10.53 18.53
N SER A 138 -0.83 -9.81 19.63
CA SER A 138 -0.09 -9.97 20.88
C SER A 138 -0.15 -11.41 21.42
N THR A 139 -1.34 -12.01 21.44
CA THR A 139 -1.54 -13.39 21.87
C THR A 139 -0.92 -14.37 20.87
N ALA A 140 -1.15 -14.17 19.56
CA ALA A 140 -0.61 -15.05 18.52
C ALA A 140 0.92 -15.17 18.59
N TYR A 141 1.63 -14.07 18.82
CA TYR A 141 3.08 -14.08 19.00
C TYR A 141 3.54 -14.94 20.19
N ASN A 142 2.75 -14.98 21.28
CA ASN A 142 3.11 -15.69 22.51
C ASN A 142 2.67 -17.15 22.51
N THR A 143 1.61 -17.50 21.77
CA THR A 143 0.91 -18.79 21.92
C THR A 143 0.78 -19.57 20.61
N SER A 144 1.34 -19.09 19.50
CA SER A 144 1.27 -19.78 18.19
C SER A 144 2.61 -19.73 17.46
N ASN A 145 2.75 -20.58 16.45
CA ASN A 145 3.87 -20.54 15.51
C ASN A 145 3.56 -19.71 14.25
N VAL A 146 2.43 -18.99 14.24
CA VAL A 146 1.99 -18.18 13.11
C VAL A 146 2.94 -17.00 12.91
N ARG A 147 3.34 -16.80 11.65
CA ARG A 147 4.13 -15.65 11.24
C ARG A 147 3.30 -14.71 10.39
N PHE A 148 3.42 -13.42 10.64
CA PHE A 148 2.70 -12.41 9.88
C PHE A 148 3.62 -11.60 8.99
N ALA A 149 3.15 -11.28 7.79
CA ALA A 149 3.64 -10.15 7.03
C ALA A 149 2.47 -9.18 6.82
N PHE A 150 2.78 -7.89 6.76
CA PHE A 150 1.78 -6.84 6.63
C PHE A 150 2.15 -5.90 5.49
N THR A 151 1.14 -5.35 4.82
CA THR A 151 1.33 -4.14 4.01
C THR A 151 0.48 -2.99 4.51
N GLY A 152 0.91 -1.77 4.24
CA GLY A 152 0.05 -0.60 4.42
C GLY A 152 0.65 0.68 3.85
N SER A 153 -0.22 1.63 3.53
CA SER A 153 0.22 2.96 3.07
C SER A 153 0.38 3.99 4.19
N MET A 154 -0.11 3.70 5.41
CA MET A 154 -0.15 4.67 6.51
C MET A 154 1.03 4.53 7.48
N ILE A 155 1.75 5.62 7.75
CA ILE A 155 2.83 5.70 8.75
C ILE A 155 2.27 5.55 10.18
N GLY A 156 1.03 6.00 10.43
CA GLY A 156 0.37 5.88 11.73
C GLY A 156 0.23 4.43 12.21
N LEU A 157 0.05 3.50 11.26
CA LEU A 157 0.08 2.06 11.49
C LEU A 157 1.43 1.61 12.04
N SER A 158 2.53 2.10 11.46
CA SER A 158 3.88 1.75 11.92
C SER A 158 4.09 2.18 13.37
N LYS A 159 3.63 3.39 13.77
CA LYS A 159 3.76 3.87 15.16
C LYS A 159 2.92 3.08 16.17
N VAL A 160 1.76 2.56 15.74
CA VAL A 160 0.89 1.71 16.56
C VAL A 160 1.51 0.31 16.71
N LEU A 161 2.00 -0.26 15.61
CA LEU A 161 2.58 -1.60 15.56
C LEU A 161 3.98 -1.68 16.18
N THR A 162 4.82 -0.65 16.07
CA THR A 162 6.18 -0.65 16.66
C THR A 162 6.25 -0.05 18.05
N GLY A 163 5.13 0.44 18.59
CA GLY A 163 5.07 1.00 19.94
C GLY A 163 5.68 2.40 20.11
N GLU A 164 5.98 3.09 19.02
CA GLU A 164 6.51 4.47 19.01
C GLU A 164 5.45 5.54 19.38
N SER A 165 4.18 5.17 19.51
CA SER A 165 3.11 6.09 19.93
C SER A 165 3.26 6.48 21.42
N LYS A 166 3.79 7.67 21.68
CA LYS A 166 3.74 8.31 23.01
C LYS A 166 2.26 8.55 23.39
N GLY A 167 1.80 7.92 24.48
CA GLY A 167 0.54 8.28 25.14
C GLY A 167 -0.65 7.32 25.01
N LYS A 168 -0.57 6.23 24.24
CA LYS A 168 -1.61 5.19 24.24
C LYS A 168 -1.06 3.88 24.83
N LYS A 169 -1.77 3.31 25.82
CA LYS A 169 -1.51 1.96 26.42
C LYS A 169 -1.30 0.85 25.38
N ILE A 170 -1.70 1.07 24.12
CA ILE A 170 -1.61 0.16 22.97
C ILE A 170 -0.16 -0.01 22.48
N GLY A 171 0.64 1.06 22.42
CA GLY A 171 2.03 0.99 21.93
C GLY A 171 2.95 0.18 22.86
N PHE A 172 2.66 0.20 24.17
CA PHE A 172 3.41 -0.57 25.17
C PHE A 172 3.23 -2.08 25.04
N GLN A 173 2.12 -2.57 24.47
CA GLN A 173 1.86 -4.00 24.30
C GLN A 173 2.70 -4.65 23.19
N PHE A 174 3.28 -3.82 22.30
CA PHE A 174 4.13 -4.25 21.18
C PHE A 174 5.62 -3.88 21.34
N LYS A 175 5.98 -3.20 22.42
CA LYS A 175 7.38 -2.85 22.71
C LYS A 175 8.19 -4.14 22.93
N GLY A 176 9.16 -4.40 22.05
CA GLY A 176 10.01 -5.62 22.09
C GLY A 176 9.58 -6.76 21.16
N ARG A 177 8.56 -6.57 20.31
CA ARG A 177 8.14 -7.57 19.32
C ARG A 177 8.81 -7.33 17.95
N PRO A 178 9.08 -8.37 17.16
CA PRO A 178 9.96 -8.30 15.99
C PRO A 178 9.26 -7.78 14.73
N ILE A 179 8.60 -6.61 14.78
CA ILE A 179 8.09 -5.95 13.56
C ILE A 179 9.22 -5.19 12.89
N VAL A 180 9.56 -5.59 11.67
CA VAL A 180 10.63 -4.98 10.88
C VAL A 180 10.02 -4.20 9.72
N LYS A 181 10.27 -2.88 9.67
CA LYS A 181 9.75 -2.03 8.60
C LYS A 181 10.59 -2.23 7.34
N ILE A 182 9.93 -2.43 6.21
CA ILE A 182 10.56 -2.46 4.88
C ILE A 182 9.89 -1.38 4.04
N GLU A 183 10.67 -0.47 3.47
CA GLU A 183 10.12 0.63 2.68
C GLU A 183 10.22 0.35 1.18
N VAL A 184 9.07 0.38 0.51
CA VAL A 184 8.95 0.34 -0.94
C VAL A 184 8.73 1.76 -1.43
N SER A 185 9.71 2.27 -2.15
CA SER A 185 9.68 3.62 -2.72
C SER A 185 9.27 3.56 -4.20
N PRO A 186 8.75 4.66 -4.77
CA PRO A 186 8.64 4.80 -6.22
C PRO A 186 10.01 4.57 -6.89
N PHE A 187 10.01 4.13 -8.14
CA PHE A 187 11.23 4.03 -8.92
C PHE A 187 11.86 5.41 -9.11
N ASP A 188 13.19 5.45 -9.19
CA ASP A 188 13.86 6.63 -9.72
C ASP A 188 13.73 6.67 -11.26
N ASP A 189 14.23 7.74 -11.88
CA ASP A 189 14.14 7.93 -13.33
C ASP A 189 14.80 6.76 -14.07
N LYS A 190 15.95 6.26 -13.57
CA LYS A 190 16.69 5.15 -14.18
C LYS A 190 15.93 3.83 -14.09
N LYS A 191 15.44 3.44 -12.91
CA LYS A 191 14.62 2.22 -12.73
C LYS A 191 13.33 2.29 -13.53
N SER A 192 12.73 3.47 -13.67
CA SER A 192 11.54 3.68 -14.49
C SER A 192 11.83 3.44 -15.97
N GLU A 193 12.95 3.95 -16.47
CA GLU A 193 13.43 3.72 -17.84
C GLU A 193 13.69 2.23 -18.10
N GLU A 194 14.44 1.59 -17.21
CA GLU A 194 14.77 0.17 -17.33
C GLU A 194 13.52 -0.72 -17.25
N PHE A 195 12.54 -0.39 -16.40
CA PHE A 195 11.25 -1.07 -16.33
C PHE A 195 10.48 -1.01 -17.65
N LEU A 196 10.38 0.18 -18.26
CA LEU A 196 9.72 0.36 -19.55
C LEU A 196 10.46 -0.40 -20.67
N LYS A 197 11.80 -0.30 -20.74
CA LYS A 197 12.63 -1.03 -21.71
C LYS A 197 12.53 -2.55 -21.51
N TYR A 198 12.46 -3.02 -20.27
CA TYR A 198 12.25 -4.43 -19.95
C TYR A 198 10.88 -4.91 -20.44
N GLY A 199 9.82 -4.13 -20.18
CA GLY A 199 8.48 -4.40 -20.68
C GLY A 199 8.41 -4.38 -22.20
N MET A 200 9.05 -3.44 -22.90
CA MET A 200 9.11 -3.42 -24.38
C MET A 200 9.60 -4.75 -24.94
N ARG A 201 10.73 -5.26 -24.42
CA ARG A 201 11.31 -6.54 -24.84
C ARG A 201 10.40 -7.71 -24.53
N LYS A 202 9.76 -7.74 -23.35
CA LYS A 202 8.91 -8.85 -22.91
C LYS A 202 7.52 -8.86 -23.56
N CYS A 203 7.00 -7.68 -23.89
CA CYS A 203 5.69 -7.51 -24.50
C CYS A 203 5.75 -7.43 -26.03
N ASN A 204 6.95 -7.42 -26.62
CA ASN A 204 7.20 -7.22 -28.05
C ASN A 204 6.52 -5.95 -28.59
N ILE A 205 6.75 -4.82 -27.91
CA ILE A 205 6.21 -3.50 -28.29
C ILE A 205 7.34 -2.49 -28.50
N GLU A 206 7.08 -1.50 -29.33
CA GLU A 206 8.01 -0.40 -29.60
C GLU A 206 7.55 0.88 -28.87
N ILE A 207 8.44 1.45 -28.08
CA ILE A 207 8.31 2.73 -27.39
C ILE A 207 9.65 3.44 -27.61
N ASN A 208 9.65 4.61 -28.25
CA ASN A 208 10.89 5.34 -28.51
C ASN A 208 11.39 6.08 -27.25
N GLU A 209 12.63 6.58 -27.30
CA GLU A 209 13.27 7.23 -26.14
C GLU A 209 12.53 8.51 -25.68
N GLU A 210 11.92 9.26 -26.61
CA GLU A 210 11.13 10.46 -26.27
C GLU A 210 9.87 10.09 -25.49
N GLU A 211 9.16 9.04 -25.92
CA GLU A 211 7.99 8.49 -25.22
C GLU A 211 8.35 7.97 -23.82
N ILE A 212 9.50 7.30 -23.68
CA ILE A 212 10.01 6.82 -22.39
C ILE A 212 10.29 8.01 -21.46
N TYR A 213 11.03 9.01 -21.96
CA TYR A 213 11.36 10.20 -21.19
C TYR A 213 10.09 10.92 -20.70
N ASP A 214 9.11 11.12 -21.58
CA ASP A 214 7.85 11.75 -21.22
C ASP A 214 7.05 10.93 -20.19
N ALA A 215 6.96 9.60 -20.35
CA ALA A 215 6.32 8.73 -19.37
C ALA A 215 6.99 8.80 -17.99
N ILE A 216 8.33 8.82 -17.93
CA ILE A 216 9.09 8.96 -16.68
C ILE A 216 8.75 10.29 -16.00
N LYS A 217 8.76 11.40 -16.75
CA LYS A 217 8.44 12.73 -16.19
C LYS A 217 6.99 12.85 -15.76
N THR A 218 6.07 12.18 -16.45
CA THR A 218 4.64 12.17 -16.13
C THR A 218 4.35 11.37 -14.86
N TYR A 219 4.87 10.14 -14.76
CA TYR A 219 4.49 9.19 -13.71
C TYR A 219 5.44 9.13 -12.52
N ARG A 220 6.65 9.73 -12.64
CA ARG A 220 7.66 9.91 -11.57
C ARG A 220 7.87 8.64 -10.75
N GLY A 221 8.00 7.51 -11.43
CA GLY A 221 8.31 6.22 -10.82
C GLY A 221 7.20 5.52 -10.04
N ILE A 222 5.96 6.02 -10.09
CA ILE A 222 4.83 5.26 -9.57
C ILE A 222 4.58 4.07 -10.50
N VAL A 223 5.06 2.90 -10.07
CA VAL A 223 5.09 1.66 -10.86
C VAL A 223 3.74 1.30 -11.45
N GLY A 224 2.65 1.49 -10.69
CA GLY A 224 1.30 1.23 -11.17
C GLY A 224 0.91 2.09 -12.38
N TRP A 225 1.27 3.37 -12.41
CA TRP A 225 0.98 4.24 -13.56
C TRP A 225 1.83 3.89 -14.78
N LEU A 226 3.12 3.58 -14.57
CA LEU A 226 3.99 3.05 -15.63
C LEU A 226 3.44 1.72 -16.20
N THR A 227 2.87 0.88 -15.33
CA THR A 227 2.24 -0.38 -15.71
C THR A 227 0.98 -0.15 -16.56
N TYR A 228 0.08 0.76 -16.15
CA TYR A 228 -1.08 1.13 -16.97
C TYR A 228 -0.67 1.71 -18.33
N TYR A 229 0.33 2.60 -18.35
CA TYR A 229 0.86 3.16 -19.60
C TYR A 229 1.40 2.07 -20.53
N GLY A 230 2.28 1.20 -20.02
CA GLY A 230 2.82 0.08 -20.78
C GLY A 230 1.74 -0.91 -21.24
N ASN A 231 0.67 -1.08 -20.46
CA ASN A 231 -0.47 -1.91 -20.83
C ASN A 231 -1.17 -1.36 -22.08
N PHE A 232 -1.50 -0.07 -22.07
CA PHE A 232 -2.14 0.56 -23.23
C PHE A 232 -1.23 0.56 -24.46
N ARG A 233 0.07 0.80 -24.31
CA ARG A 233 1.02 0.64 -25.44
C ARG A 233 1.04 -0.79 -25.96
N SER A 234 0.95 -1.79 -25.07
CA SER A 234 0.87 -3.22 -25.45
C SER A 234 -0.43 -3.59 -26.18
N LEU A 235 -1.50 -2.82 -25.97
CA LEU A 235 -2.76 -2.98 -26.69
C LEU A 235 -2.77 -2.25 -28.05
N GLY A 236 -1.67 -1.60 -28.44
CA GLY A 236 -1.52 -0.91 -29.72
C GLY A 236 -1.99 0.55 -29.72
N TYR A 237 -2.38 1.12 -28.57
CA TYR A 237 -2.71 2.54 -28.49
C TYR A 237 -1.46 3.40 -28.65
N SER A 238 -1.59 4.56 -29.30
CA SER A 238 -0.50 5.54 -29.43
C SER A 238 -0.09 6.11 -28.06
N HIS A 239 1.09 6.74 -28.01
CA HIS A 239 1.59 7.42 -26.82
C HIS A 239 0.56 8.37 -26.18
N GLU A 240 0.01 9.29 -26.98
CA GLU A 240 -0.97 10.27 -26.51
C GLU A 240 -2.26 9.59 -26.02
N LYS A 241 -2.75 8.58 -26.74
CA LYS A 241 -3.98 7.90 -26.33
C LYS A 241 -3.78 7.09 -25.05
N ALA A 242 -2.64 6.42 -24.90
CA ALA A 242 -2.28 5.71 -23.68
C ALA A 242 -2.25 6.67 -22.48
N LYS A 243 -1.62 7.84 -22.61
CA LYS A 243 -1.60 8.87 -21.55
C LYS A 243 -2.98 9.39 -21.21
N GLU A 244 -3.82 9.65 -22.20
CA GLU A 244 -5.21 10.07 -22.01
C GLU A 244 -5.98 9.03 -21.19
N MET A 245 -5.86 7.74 -21.53
CA MET A 245 -6.55 6.66 -20.82
C MET A 245 -6.03 6.50 -19.38
N VAL A 246 -4.71 6.61 -19.16
CA VAL A 246 -4.15 6.63 -17.79
C VAL A 246 -4.70 7.81 -17.00
N ASN A 247 -4.81 8.99 -17.61
CA ASN A 247 -5.38 10.17 -16.96
C ASN A 247 -6.84 9.96 -16.56
N GLU A 248 -7.68 9.37 -17.43
CA GLU A 248 -9.09 9.09 -17.11
C GLU A 248 -9.22 8.11 -15.93
N ILE A 249 -8.42 7.04 -15.92
CA ILE A 249 -8.37 6.10 -14.79
C ILE A 249 -7.91 6.81 -13.52
N ALA A 250 -6.84 7.60 -13.61
CA ALA A 250 -6.28 8.31 -12.47
C ALA A 250 -7.27 9.31 -11.88
N LYS A 251 -8.03 10.04 -12.70
CA LYS A 251 -9.09 10.95 -12.23
C LYS A 251 -10.10 10.22 -11.34
N SER A 252 -10.59 9.05 -11.78
CA SER A 252 -11.56 8.27 -11.02
C SER A 252 -10.97 7.80 -9.68
N ILE A 253 -9.79 7.15 -9.72
CA ILE A 253 -9.14 6.61 -8.51
C ILE A 253 -8.83 7.72 -7.51
N ILE A 254 -8.26 8.83 -7.97
CA ILE A 254 -7.84 9.94 -7.11
C ILE A 254 -9.05 10.67 -6.53
N ALA A 255 -10.13 10.83 -7.30
CA ALA A 255 -11.38 11.41 -6.78
C ALA A 255 -11.92 10.61 -5.58
N ASP A 256 -11.89 9.28 -5.66
CA ASP A 256 -12.34 8.42 -4.56
C ASP A 256 -11.40 8.42 -3.36
N GLU A 257 -10.08 8.47 -3.59
CA GLU A 257 -9.08 8.59 -2.52
C GLU A 257 -9.24 9.89 -1.74
N ILE A 258 -9.54 10.99 -2.44
CA ILE A 258 -9.64 12.33 -1.85
C ILE A 258 -10.92 12.52 -1.02
N LYS A 259 -12.01 11.81 -1.35
CA LYS A 259 -13.26 11.83 -0.55
C LYS A 259 -13.04 11.38 0.89
N GLN A 260 -11.97 10.65 1.18
CA GLN A 260 -11.64 10.18 2.53
C GLN A 260 -11.04 11.28 3.43
N PHE A 261 -10.68 12.43 2.86
CA PHE A 261 -9.99 13.51 3.55
C PHE A 261 -10.91 14.71 3.82
N GLY A 262 -10.60 15.44 4.91
CA GLY A 262 -11.32 16.65 5.30
C GLY A 262 -11.14 17.81 4.30
N GLU A 263 -11.88 18.89 4.52
CA GLU A 263 -11.80 20.09 3.65
C GLU A 263 -10.39 20.66 3.60
N LEU A 264 -9.70 20.74 4.74
CA LEU A 264 -8.37 21.34 4.85
C LEU A 264 -7.29 20.49 4.18
N GLU A 265 -7.31 19.16 4.38
CA GLU A 265 -6.40 18.25 3.69
C GLU A 265 -6.59 18.31 2.17
N ARG A 266 -7.84 18.37 1.69
CA ARG A 266 -8.16 18.54 0.27
C ARG A 266 -7.64 19.86 -0.28
N ALA A 267 -7.77 20.95 0.49
CA ALA A 267 -7.21 22.25 0.12
C ALA A 267 -5.68 22.21 0.05
N ILE A 268 -5.00 21.56 1.00
CA ILE A 268 -3.54 21.39 0.98
C ILE A 268 -3.10 20.58 -0.24
N LEU A 269 -3.79 19.47 -0.56
CA LEU A 269 -3.50 18.69 -1.77
C LEU A 269 -3.70 19.51 -3.05
N LYS A 270 -4.75 20.35 -3.11
CA LYS A 270 -4.97 21.29 -4.23
C LYS A 270 -3.86 22.33 -4.29
N SER A 271 -3.38 22.87 -3.17
CA SER A 271 -2.21 23.77 -3.15
C SER A 271 -0.95 23.09 -3.67
N LEU A 272 -0.66 21.85 -3.22
CA LEU A 272 0.49 21.07 -3.65
C LEU A 272 0.41 20.64 -5.12
N SER A 273 -0.78 20.60 -5.73
CA SER A 273 -0.91 20.34 -7.16
C SER A 273 -0.39 21.48 -8.06
N ILE A 274 -0.16 22.67 -7.49
CA ILE A 274 0.20 23.87 -8.25
C ILE A 274 1.69 23.90 -8.59
N THR A 275 2.54 23.33 -7.74
CA THR A 275 3.99 23.38 -7.85
C THR A 275 4.59 22.00 -7.58
N LYS A 276 5.79 21.75 -8.13
CA LYS A 276 6.50 20.50 -7.88
C LYS A 276 6.97 20.37 -6.43
N GLU A 277 7.34 21.49 -5.81
CA GLU A 277 7.84 21.57 -4.44
C GLU A 277 7.57 22.96 -3.84
N ILE A 278 7.31 23.04 -2.54
CA ILE A 278 6.95 24.28 -1.85
C ILE A 278 7.32 24.27 -0.36
N ASN A 279 7.78 25.40 0.17
CA ASN A 279 8.05 25.52 1.61
C ASN A 279 6.74 25.64 2.42
N TRP A 280 6.84 25.50 3.74
CA TRP A 280 5.69 25.53 4.64
C TRP A 280 4.88 26.84 4.54
N THR A 281 5.58 27.98 4.57
CA THR A 281 4.98 29.31 4.61
C THR A 281 4.14 29.58 3.37
N ASP A 282 4.70 29.28 2.20
CA ASP A 282 4.01 29.50 0.93
C ASP A 282 2.89 28.49 0.71
N LEU A 283 3.07 27.23 1.14
CA LEU A 283 2.00 26.24 1.09
C LEU A 283 0.80 26.68 1.93
N LYS A 284 1.05 27.21 3.12
CA LYS A 284 -0.01 27.74 3.99
C LYS A 284 -0.72 28.92 3.34
N LYS A 285 0.02 29.91 2.82
CA LYS A 285 -0.55 31.09 2.14
C LYS A 285 -1.44 30.71 0.96
N ILE A 286 -1.00 29.78 0.11
CA ILE A 286 -1.80 29.31 -1.03
C ILE A 286 -3.08 28.62 -0.53
N THR A 287 -2.96 27.81 0.52
CA THR A 287 -4.12 27.10 1.09
C THR A 287 -5.14 28.07 1.69
N GLU A 288 -4.70 29.10 2.42
CA GLU A 288 -5.57 30.17 2.95
C GLU A 288 -6.24 30.96 1.81
N SER A 289 -5.49 31.25 0.74
CA SER A 289 -6.04 31.93 -0.45
C SER A 289 -7.10 31.09 -1.16
N LEU A 290 -6.90 29.76 -1.29
CA LEU A 290 -7.87 28.86 -1.93
C LEU A 290 -9.13 28.66 -1.08
N THR A 291 -8.99 28.70 0.25
CA THR A 291 -10.11 28.51 1.18
C THR A 291 -10.83 29.81 1.53
N GLY A 292 -10.25 30.97 1.20
CA GLY A 292 -10.81 32.29 1.50
C GLY A 292 -10.82 32.63 3.00
N ARG A 293 -10.03 31.92 3.81
CA ARG A 293 -9.95 32.13 5.27
C ARG A 293 -8.53 31.93 5.80
N LYS A 294 -8.25 32.58 6.93
CA LYS A 294 -7.03 32.27 7.71
C LYS A 294 -7.18 30.90 8.37
N ILE A 295 -6.07 30.17 8.45
CA ILE A 295 -6.00 28.85 9.05
C ILE A 295 -5.00 28.91 10.20
N GLU A 296 -5.38 28.40 11.37
CA GLU A 296 -4.45 28.30 12.50
C GLU A 296 -3.30 27.32 12.21
N ASP A 297 -2.09 27.64 12.65
CA ASP A 297 -0.89 26.83 12.40
C ASP A 297 -1.06 25.39 12.88
N TRP A 298 -1.68 25.20 14.05
CA TRP A 298 -1.95 23.86 14.59
C TRP A 298 -2.88 23.05 13.67
N SER A 299 -3.97 23.65 13.20
CA SER A 299 -4.93 22.98 12.30
C SER A 299 -4.26 22.60 10.97
N PHE A 300 -3.48 23.53 10.40
CA PHE A 300 -2.74 23.31 9.16
C PHE A 300 -1.69 22.19 9.31
N ASN A 301 -0.90 22.25 10.38
CA ASN A 301 0.12 21.24 10.67
C ASN A 301 -0.50 19.86 10.89
N HIS A 302 -1.63 19.79 11.61
CA HIS A 302 -2.34 18.54 11.79
C HIS A 302 -2.77 17.93 10.46
N ALA A 303 -3.45 18.69 9.60
CA ALA A 303 -3.87 18.22 8.28
C ALA A 303 -2.68 17.81 7.40
N LEU A 304 -1.60 18.59 7.39
CA LEU A 304 -0.38 18.28 6.64
C LEU A 304 0.29 16.99 7.15
N GLU A 305 0.34 16.79 8.47
CA GLU A 305 0.85 15.56 9.08
C GLU A 305 0.01 14.34 8.70
N GLN A 306 -1.32 14.46 8.60
CA GLN A 306 -2.17 13.37 8.13
C GLN A 306 -1.86 12.98 6.67
N LEU A 307 -1.61 13.96 5.80
CA LEU A 307 -1.24 13.72 4.41
C LEU A 307 0.14 13.08 4.25
N ILE A 308 1.10 13.49 5.08
CA ILE A 308 2.42 12.84 5.16
C ILE A 308 2.27 11.41 5.70
N ALA A 309 1.47 11.23 6.75
CA ALA A 309 1.20 9.92 7.33
C ALA A 309 0.51 8.99 6.33
N ALA A 310 -0.35 9.51 5.46
CA ALA A 310 -1.00 8.76 4.37
C ALA A 310 -0.07 8.49 3.17
N ARG A 311 1.18 8.99 3.19
CA ARG A 311 2.15 8.91 2.09
C ARG A 311 1.64 9.51 0.78
N LEU A 312 0.86 10.58 0.88
CA LEU A 312 0.48 11.43 -0.26
C LEU A 312 1.48 12.57 -0.46
N VAL A 313 2.08 13.03 0.65
CA VAL A 313 3.01 14.17 0.67
C VAL A 313 4.36 13.73 1.23
N SER A 314 5.42 14.10 0.53
CA SER A 314 6.81 13.98 1.00
C SER A 314 7.22 15.29 1.66
N LYS A 315 7.97 15.18 2.77
CA LYS A 315 8.64 16.31 3.42
C LYS A 315 10.13 16.12 3.27
N LYS A 316 10.79 17.02 2.55
CA LYS A 316 12.24 17.12 2.40
C LYS A 316 12.73 18.42 3.04
N ASN A 317 14.04 18.59 3.18
CA ASN A 317 14.63 19.83 3.68
C ASN A 317 14.23 21.04 2.81
N SER A 318 14.06 20.82 1.51
CA SER A 318 13.69 21.81 0.50
C SER A 318 12.19 22.16 0.47
N GLY A 319 11.32 21.37 1.12
CA GLY A 319 9.89 21.64 1.19
C GLY A 319 9.01 20.39 1.14
N TYR A 320 7.78 20.59 0.69
CA TYR A 320 6.74 19.59 0.56
C TYR A 320 6.39 19.36 -0.91
N SER A 321 6.14 18.10 -1.28
CA SER A 321 5.75 17.73 -2.64
C SER A 321 4.78 16.54 -2.64
N LEU A 322 3.93 16.44 -3.65
CA LEU A 322 3.15 15.23 -3.90
C LEU A 322 4.10 14.07 -4.24
N ILE A 323 3.85 12.91 -3.64
CA ILE A 323 4.58 11.67 -3.94
C ILE A 323 4.10 11.09 -5.27
N ASP A 324 2.78 10.93 -5.42
CA ASP A 324 2.16 10.52 -6.67
C ASP A 324 1.82 11.78 -7.49
N PRO A 325 2.49 12.03 -8.65
CA PRO A 325 2.25 13.22 -9.43
C PRO A 325 0.81 13.33 -9.89
N MET A 326 0.11 12.21 -10.14
CA MET A 326 -1.22 12.21 -10.75
C MET A 326 -2.26 12.95 -9.90
N TYR A 327 -1.98 13.18 -8.61
CA TYR A 327 -2.77 14.07 -7.75
C TYR A 327 -2.81 15.52 -8.28
N TYR A 328 -2.02 15.90 -9.29
CA TYR A 328 -2.20 17.19 -9.97
C TYR A 328 -3.58 17.32 -10.63
N LEU A 329 -4.20 16.19 -10.99
CA LEU A 329 -5.51 16.14 -11.64
C LEU A 329 -6.63 16.69 -10.76
N ILE A 330 -6.39 16.88 -9.45
CA ILE A 330 -7.32 17.53 -8.51
C ILE A 330 -7.82 18.86 -9.03
N LYS A 331 -6.97 19.68 -9.66
CA LYS A 331 -7.39 20.98 -10.20
C LYS A 331 -8.56 20.91 -11.19
N LYS A 332 -8.75 19.74 -11.81
CA LYS A 332 -9.80 19.48 -12.79
C LYS A 332 -11.03 18.81 -12.18
N ILE A 333 -10.94 18.33 -10.92
CA ILE A 333 -11.95 17.50 -10.25
C ILE A 333 -12.65 18.29 -9.11
N LEU A 334 -11.91 19.16 -8.43
CA LEU A 334 -12.36 20.06 -7.36
C LEU A 334 -12.09 21.50 -7.76
#